data_AF-A0A920BEJ3-F1
#
_entry.id   AF-A0A920BEJ3-F1
#
_cell.length_a   1.000
_cell.length_b   1.000
_cell.length_c   1.000
_cell.angle_alpha   90.00
_cell.angle_beta   90.00
_cell.angle_gamma   90.00
#
_symmetry.space_group_name_H-M   'P 1'
#
loop_
_entity.id
_entity.type
_entity.pdbx_description
1 polymer ?
#
loop_
_entity_poly.entity_id
_entity_poly.type
_entity_poly.pdbx_seq_one_letter_code
_entity_poly.pdbx_strand_id
1 'polypeptide(L)' 'MADFQQQKSLVLSFYSELEKATSETIDQVLAENLVPDFHWYGVHPFGEREGTEAVAKHFGGLC' A
#
# COMPACT_ATOMS: atom_id res chain seq x y z
N MET A 1 -12.69 26.01 -2.45
CA MET A 1 -12.36 24.59 -2.18
C MET A 1 -11.29 24.19 -3.17
N ALA A 2 -10.19 23.59 -2.71
CA ALA A 2 -9.17 23.09 -3.63
C ALA A 2 -9.75 21.92 -4.45
N ASP A 3 -9.39 21.86 -5.74
CA ASP A 3 -9.73 20.76 -6.61
C ASP A 3 -8.78 19.58 -6.31
N PHE A 4 -9.35 18.45 -5.88
CA PHE A 4 -8.64 17.23 -5.51
C PHE A 4 -8.95 16.05 -6.45
N GLN A 5 -9.50 16.30 -7.64
CA GLN A 5 -9.88 15.20 -8.54
C GLN A 5 -8.68 14.32 -8.93
N GLN A 6 -7.49 14.91 -9.07
CA GLN A 6 -6.27 14.16 -9.42
C GLN A 6 -5.85 13.21 -8.30
N GLN A 7 -5.80 13.70 -7.06
CA GLN A 7 -5.46 12.90 -5.88
C GLN A 7 -6.50 11.80 -5.64
N LYS A 8 -7.78 12.13 -5.83
CA LYS A 8 -8.86 11.13 -5.75
C LYS A 8 -8.68 10.04 -6.79
N SER A 9 -8.37 10.39 -8.03
CA SER A 9 -8.11 9.41 -9.10
C SER A 9 -6.91 8.53 -8.76
N LEU A 10 -5.83 9.13 -8.23
CA LEU A 10 -4.63 8.40 -7.83
C LEU A 10 -4.92 7.37 -6.73
N VAL A 11 -5.66 7.76 -5.69
CA VAL A 11 -6.07 6.85 -4.61
C VAL A 11 -6.94 5.72 -5.14
N LEU A 12 -7.92 6.01 -6.01
CA LEU A 12 -8.80 4.98 -6.58
C LEU A 12 -8.07 4.00 -7.49
N SER A 13 -7.10 4.48 -8.28
CA SER A 13 -6.24 3.62 -9.11
C SER A 13 -5.44 2.65 -8.25
N PHE A 14 -4.81 3.15 -7.18
CA PHE A 14 -4.08 2.32 -6.23
C PHE A 14 -4.97 1.22 -5.60
N TYR A 15 -6.18 1.57 -5.17
CA TYR A 15 -7.15 0.57 -4.66
C TYR A 15 -7.51 -0.49 -5.72
N SER A 16 -7.69 -0.09 -6.99
CA SER A 16 -8.00 -1.03 -8.07
C SER A 16 -6.86 -2.00 -8.37
N GLU A 17 -5.61 -1.55 -8.21
CA GLU A 17 -4.43 -2.41 -8.37
C GLU A 17 -4.27 -3.35 -7.18
N LEU A 18 -4.46 -2.86 -5.95
CA LEU A 18 -4.47 -3.68 -4.74
C LEU A 18 -5.51 -4.80 -4.79
N GLU A 19 -6.73 -4.52 -5.27
CA GLU A 19 -7.80 -5.53 -5.39
C GLU A 19 -7.46 -6.66 -6.39
N LYS A 20 -6.62 -6.37 -7.38
CA LYS A 20 -6.16 -7.34 -8.39
C LYS A 20 -4.87 -8.04 -7.99
N ALA A 21 -4.17 -7.53 -6.99
CA ALA A 21 -2.90 -8.07 -6.54
C ALA A 21 -3.09 -9.47 -5.96
N THR A 22 -2.13 -10.34 -6.24
CA THR A 22 -1.99 -11.65 -5.60
C THR A 22 -0.83 -11.57 -4.61
N SER A 23 -0.63 -12.62 -3.80
CA SER A 23 0.52 -12.69 -2.92
C SER A 23 1.87 -12.60 -3.63
N GLU A 24 1.93 -12.91 -4.94
CA GLU A 24 3.14 -12.80 -5.76
C GLU A 24 3.36 -11.39 -6.33
N THR A 25 2.29 -10.59 -6.47
CA THR A 25 2.34 -9.27 -7.14
C THR A 25 2.15 -8.09 -6.19
N ILE A 26 1.77 -8.33 -4.94
CA ILE A 26 1.53 -7.29 -3.94
C ILE A 26 2.77 -6.41 -3.67
N ASP A 27 3.97 -7.00 -3.65
CA ASP A 27 5.23 -6.25 -3.46
C ASP A 27 5.44 -5.22 -4.57
N GLN A 28 5.16 -5.60 -5.82
CA GLN A 28 5.29 -4.72 -6.97
C GLN A 28 4.27 -3.59 -6.91
N VAL A 29 3.00 -3.89 -6.63
CA VAL A 29 1.94 -2.87 -6.53
C VAL A 29 2.26 -1.85 -5.44
N LEU A 30 2.79 -2.28 -4.29
CA LEU A 30 3.20 -1.38 -3.22
C LEU A 30 4.41 -0.53 -3.62
N ALA A 31 5.40 -1.11 -4.29
CA ALA A 31 6.59 -0.38 -4.74
C ALA A 31 6.30 0.66 -5.84
N GLU A 32 5.31 0.42 -6.70
CA GLU A 32 4.92 1.36 -7.77
C GLU A 32 4.09 2.54 -7.25
N ASN A 33 3.32 2.32 -6.17
CA ASN A 33 2.37 3.31 -5.67
C ASN A 33 2.82 4.04 -4.40
N LEU A 34 3.81 3.52 -3.68
CA LEU A 34 4.27 4.07 -2.40
C LEU A 34 5.75 4.43 -2.46
N VAL A 35 6.14 5.42 -1.65
CA VAL A 35 7.55 5.72 -1.44
C VAL A 35 8.21 4.60 -0.63
N PRO A 36 9.47 4.23 -0.92
CA PRO A 36 10.14 3.09 -0.27
C PRO A 36 10.21 3.19 1.26
N ASP A 37 10.27 4.41 1.78
CA ASP A 37 10.45 4.80 3.17
C ASP A 37 9.14 5.24 3.84
N PHE A 38 7.98 4.85 3.30
CA PHE A 38 6.71 5.26 3.89
C PHE A 38 6.51 4.64 5.28
N HIS A 39 5.93 5.42 6.19
CA HIS A 39 5.59 4.94 7.54
C HIS A 39 4.12 4.57 7.62
N TRP A 40 3.85 3.31 7.91
CA TRP A 40 2.51 2.81 8.15
C TRP A 40 2.19 2.81 9.64
N TYR A 41 1.14 3.55 10.02
CA TYR A 41 0.60 3.57 11.37
C TYR A 41 -0.62 2.66 11.45
N GLY A 42 -0.42 1.42 11.84
CA GLY A 42 -1.47 0.45 12.10
C GLY A 42 -1.98 0.49 13.54
N VAL A 43 -3.16 -0.09 13.75
CA VAL A 43 -3.71 -0.36 15.09
C VAL A 43 -3.29 -1.76 15.56
N HIS A 44 -3.44 -2.07 16.84
CA HIS A 44 -3.17 -3.42 17.36
C HIS A 44 -3.95 -4.49 16.58
N PRO A 45 -3.34 -5.63 16.20
CA PRO A 45 -2.00 -6.14 16.55
C PRO A 45 -0.88 -5.69 15.60
N PHE A 46 -1.18 -4.89 14.58
CA PHE A 46 -0.22 -4.52 13.55
C PHE A 46 0.78 -3.48 14.04
N GLY A 47 0.35 -2.43 14.75
CA GLY A 47 1.24 -1.36 15.19
C GLY A 47 1.91 -0.64 14.02
N GLU A 48 3.12 -0.12 14.21
CA GLU A 48 3.83 0.68 13.21
C GLU A 48 4.76 -0.16 12.32
N ARG A 49 4.86 0.16 11.03
CA ARG A 49 5.76 -0.50 10.07
C ARG A 49 6.42 0.54 9.17
N GLU A 50 7.69 0.34 8.87
CA GLU A 50 8.49 1.22 8.02
C GLU A 50 8.80 0.52 6.70
N GLY A 51 8.39 1.14 5.59
CA GLY A 51 8.65 0.70 4.23
C GLY A 51 7.73 -0.39 3.68
N THR A 52 7.72 -0.49 2.35
CA THR A 52 6.86 -1.40 1.58
C THR A 52 7.07 -2.86 1.91
N GLU A 53 8.31 -3.29 2.12
CA GLU A 53 8.63 -4.68 2.46
C GLU A 53 8.03 -5.11 3.81
N ALA A 54 8.11 -4.26 4.83
CA ALA A 54 7.59 -4.57 6.16
C ALA A 54 6.06 -4.71 6.15
N VAL A 55 5.39 -3.87 5.36
CA VAL A 55 3.93 -3.89 5.17
C VAL A 55 3.51 -5.12 4.36
N ALA A 56 4.21 -5.40 3.27
CA ALA A 56 3.88 -6.53 2.40
C ALA A 56 4.03 -7.88 3.11
N LYS A 57 5.06 -8.07 3.94
CA LYS A 57 5.20 -9.29 4.76
C LYS A 57 4.03 -9.52 5.72
N HIS A 58 3.40 -8.45 6.21
CA HIS A 58 2.29 -8.57 7.17
C HIS A 58 0.93 -8.81 6.50
N PHE A 59 0.74 -8.32 5.28
CA PHE A 59 -0.55 -8.39 4.59
C PHE A 59 -0.59 -9.31 3.37
N GLY A 60 0.55 -9.55 2.73
CA GLY A 60 0.68 -10.31 1.48
C GLY A 60 0.57 -11.82 1.64
N GLY A 61 0.61 -12.34 2.86
CA GLY A 61 0.36 -13.76 3.12
C GLY A 61 1.42 -14.72 2.55
N LEU A 62 2.69 -14.32 2.45
CA LEU A 62 3.80 -15.24 2.17
C LEU A 62 4.83 -15.22 3.30
N CYS A 63 4.94 -16.36 3.98
CA CYS A 63 6.22 -16.92 4.41
C CYS A 63 6.91 -17.56 3.19
#